data_AF-A0A5E5Q8G4-F1
#
_entry.id   AF-A0A5E5Q8G4-F1
#
_cell.length_a   1.000
_cell.length_b   1.000
_cell.length_c   1.000
_cell.angle_alpha   90.00
_cell.angle_beta   90.00
_cell.angle_gamma   90.00
#
_symmetry.space_group_name_H-M   'P 1'
#
loop_
_entity.id
_entity.type
_entity.pdbx_description
1 polymer ?
#
loop_
_entity_poly.entity_id
_entity_poly.type
_entity_poly.pdbx_seq_one_letter_code
_entity_poly.pdbx_strand_id
1 'polypeptide(L)'
;MAIAGINVFTDYESKSKYKRLSLGLEYQCANFSANINKYHIFSDEKLVNGVKENALSGYDVKLSGQAPYLPWAKIKGTYYHWDTTTGPNIKGNVLGVDIEITPSVSFELGQENNNTMNAKSYGKLTVKLPLGNKQKFTNFAIASKAFKDSRKMDLGALAWVERSNKITIEGGKKISFKRLTYGLITSLNTGRVWLDRNLGATKVAESSADSGAYGDYYQWGRNDICPVDFSVPTEAELKADTTDVSITNAATAFSSFLKIALAGYQIEDSRRFDMGLNAYLWTKNADKSDTKMGRNLFIEKGSSNSNFTGFNKSSKDLYYSIRCIMDL
;
A
#
# COMPACT_ATOMS: atom_id res chain seq x y z
N MET A 1 8.50 -7.26 -40.24
CA MET A 1 7.21 -7.96 -40.05
C MET A 1 6.67 -7.49 -38.71
N ALA A 2 5.38 -7.19 -38.65
CA ALA A 2 4.70 -6.76 -37.43
C ALA A 2 3.41 -7.55 -37.29
N ILE A 3 2.98 -7.76 -36.05
CA ILE A 3 1.69 -8.38 -35.68
C ILE A 3 0.90 -7.34 -34.93
N ALA A 4 -0.38 -7.23 -35.25
CA ALA A 4 -1.35 -6.56 -34.40
C ALA A 4 -2.33 -7.61 -33.85
N GLY A 5 -2.70 -7.49 -32.57
CA GLY A 5 -3.58 -8.42 -31.89
C GLY A 5 -4.61 -7.69 -31.02
N ILE A 6 -5.72 -8.36 -30.76
CA ILE A 6 -6.74 -7.91 -29.81
C ILE A 6 -7.03 -9.08 -28.87
N ASN A 7 -7.15 -8.81 -27.58
CA ASN A 7 -7.46 -9.82 -26.58
C ASN A 7 -8.55 -9.33 -25.60
N VAL A 8 -9.31 -10.26 -25.04
CA VAL A 8 -10.36 -9.99 -24.05
C VAL A 8 -10.21 -10.97 -22.90
N PHE A 9 -10.31 -10.48 -21.66
CA PHE A 9 -10.19 -11.29 -20.45
C PHE A 9 -11.25 -10.92 -19.43
N THR A 10 -11.67 -11.93 -18.66
CA THR A 10 -12.40 -11.75 -17.42
C THR A 10 -11.51 -12.19 -16.26
N ASP A 11 -11.31 -11.31 -15.29
CA ASP A 11 -10.55 -11.62 -14.08
C ASP A 11 -11.50 -11.75 -12.89
N TYR A 12 -11.24 -12.73 -12.03
CA TYR A 12 -11.95 -12.93 -10.77
C TYR A 12 -10.95 -13.10 -9.63
N GLU A 13 -11.05 -12.24 -8.62
CA GLU A 13 -10.22 -12.31 -7.43
C GLU A 13 -11.01 -12.99 -6.31
N SER A 14 -10.67 -14.23 -5.94
CA SER A 14 -11.46 -15.03 -4.98
C SER A 14 -11.62 -14.39 -3.60
N LYS A 15 -10.64 -13.60 -3.15
CA LYS A 15 -10.63 -13.00 -1.81
C LYS A 15 -11.57 -11.79 -1.71
N SER A 16 -11.47 -10.86 -2.66
CA SER A 16 -12.31 -9.65 -2.70
C SER A 16 -13.62 -9.87 -3.48
N LYS A 17 -13.70 -10.96 -4.24
CA LYS A 17 -14.80 -11.32 -5.16
C LYS A 17 -15.06 -10.25 -6.22
N TYR A 18 -14.09 -9.38 -6.49
CA TYR A 18 -14.19 -8.42 -7.58
C TYR A 18 -14.09 -9.12 -8.93
N LYS A 19 -14.81 -8.57 -9.90
CA LYS A 19 -14.83 -9.04 -11.27
C LYS A 19 -14.44 -7.91 -12.20
N ARG A 20 -13.52 -8.19 -13.11
CA ARG A 20 -12.96 -7.20 -14.03
C ARG A 20 -12.99 -7.72 -15.45
N LEU A 21 -13.42 -6.88 -16.37
CA LEU A 21 -13.36 -7.11 -17.80
C LEU A 21 -12.17 -6.33 -18.33
N SER A 22 -11.45 -6.89 -19.28
CA SER A 22 -10.32 -6.21 -19.88
C SER A 22 -10.28 -6.41 -21.37
N LEU A 23 -9.93 -5.34 -22.07
CA LEU A 23 -9.69 -5.33 -23.51
C LEU A 23 -8.25 -4.90 -23.74
N GLY A 24 -7.49 -5.72 -24.46
CA GLY A 24 -6.09 -5.45 -24.79
C GLY A 24 -5.90 -5.30 -26.30
N LEU A 25 -5.05 -4.34 -26.68
CA LEU A 25 -4.49 -4.20 -28.02
C LEU A 25 -2.99 -4.49 -27.95
N GLU A 26 -2.49 -5.24 -28.92
CA GLU A 26 -1.08 -5.62 -29.00
C GLU A 26 -0.52 -5.22 -30.35
N TYR A 27 0.71 -4.70 -30.34
CA TYR A 27 1.51 -4.48 -31.53
C TYR A 27 2.92 -5.01 -31.28
N GLN A 28 3.34 -5.98 -32.07
CA GLN A 28 4.63 -6.65 -31.89
C GLN A 28 5.44 -6.58 -33.19
N CYS A 29 6.66 -6.08 -33.07
CA CYS A 29 7.72 -6.13 -34.06
C CYS A 29 8.88 -6.99 -33.52
N ALA A 30 9.85 -7.31 -34.37
CA ALA A 30 10.98 -8.17 -33.99
C ALA A 30 11.79 -7.67 -32.77
N ASN A 31 11.91 -6.36 -32.59
CA ASN A 31 12.70 -5.74 -31.51
C ASN A 31 11.90 -4.82 -30.58
N PHE A 32 10.58 -4.73 -30.77
CA PHE A 32 9.73 -3.80 -30.05
C PHE A 32 8.32 -4.38 -29.88
N SER A 33 7.71 -4.19 -28.71
CA SER A 33 6.30 -4.45 -28.50
C SER A 33 5.63 -3.30 -27.76
N ALA A 34 4.37 -3.07 -28.10
CA ALA A 34 3.47 -2.16 -27.42
C ALA A 34 2.19 -2.93 -27.06
N ASN A 35 1.75 -2.82 -25.82
CA ASN A 35 0.51 -3.39 -25.34
C ASN A 35 -0.28 -2.29 -24.64
N ILE A 36 -1.55 -2.15 -25.00
CA ILE A 36 -2.46 -1.17 -24.41
C ILE A 36 -3.62 -1.95 -23.85
N ASN A 37 -3.79 -1.93 -22.54
CA ASN A 37 -4.87 -2.66 -21.88
C ASN A 37 -5.80 -1.68 -21.17
N LYS A 38 -7.09 -1.81 -21.41
CA LYS A 38 -8.15 -1.10 -20.68
C LYS A 38 -8.86 -2.07 -19.75
N TYR A 39 -9.11 -1.62 -18.53
CA TYR A 39 -9.65 -2.39 -17.43
C TYR A 39 -10.96 -1.76 -16.96
N HIS A 40 -12.02 -2.55 -16.91
CA HIS A 40 -13.32 -2.11 -16.43
C HIS A 40 -13.82 -3.03 -15.34
N ILE A 41 -14.13 -2.45 -14.18
CA ILE A 41 -14.73 -3.17 -13.05
C ILE A 41 -16.25 -3.20 -13.24
N PHE A 42 -16.81 -4.40 -13.16
CA PHE A 42 -18.26 -4.61 -13.32
C PHE A 42 -18.91 -5.27 -12.09
N SER A 43 -18.13 -5.55 -11.05
CA SER A 43 -18.66 -5.94 -9.74
C SER A 43 -19.13 -4.73 -8.95
N ASP A 44 -20.29 -4.86 -8.29
CA ASP A 44 -20.85 -3.82 -7.42
C ASP A 44 -19.87 -3.37 -6.32
N GLU A 45 -19.95 -2.08 -5.94
CA GLU A 45 -19.25 -1.52 -4.79
C GLU A 45 -19.52 -2.38 -3.54
N LYS A 46 -18.48 -2.68 -2.75
CA LYS A 46 -18.67 -3.47 -1.53
C LYS A 46 -18.36 -2.67 -0.29
N LEU A 47 -19.33 -2.69 0.62
CA LEU A 47 -19.13 -2.32 2.02
C LEU A 47 -18.44 -3.51 2.71
N VAL A 48 -17.13 -3.43 2.86
CA VAL A 48 -16.41 -4.34 3.76
C VAL A 48 -16.25 -3.62 5.09
N ASN A 49 -17.11 -3.96 6.06
CA ASN A 49 -17.17 -3.36 7.40
C ASN A 49 -17.40 -1.84 7.39
N GLY A 50 -18.40 -1.36 6.64
CA GLY A 50 -18.84 0.04 6.66
C GLY A 50 -17.98 1.02 5.85
N VAL A 51 -16.87 0.57 5.27
CA VAL A 51 -16.04 1.37 4.37
C VAL A 51 -16.20 0.82 2.95
N LYS A 52 -16.49 1.72 2.00
CA LYS A 52 -16.55 1.38 0.56
C LYS A 52 -15.14 1.00 0.10
N GLU A 53 -14.97 -0.26 -0.31
CA GLU A 53 -13.83 -0.65 -1.14
C GLU A 53 -14.26 -0.60 -2.60
N ASN A 54 -13.42 0.02 -3.43
CA ASN A 54 -13.67 0.11 -4.86
C ASN A 54 -12.49 -0.50 -5.61
N ALA A 55 -12.76 -1.53 -6.40
CA ALA A 55 -11.79 -1.94 -7.41
C ALA A 55 -11.70 -0.85 -8.47
N LEU A 56 -10.50 -0.60 -8.97
CA LEU A 56 -10.27 0.52 -9.87
C LEU A 56 -10.35 0.09 -11.33
N SER A 57 -11.15 0.85 -12.09
CA SER A 57 -11.05 0.86 -13.54
C SER A 57 -9.82 1.68 -13.95
N GLY A 58 -9.34 1.48 -15.17
CA GLY A 58 -8.17 2.21 -15.64
C GLY A 58 -7.57 1.63 -16.90
N TYR A 59 -6.35 2.00 -17.19
CA TYR A 59 -5.60 1.48 -18.32
C TYR A 59 -4.10 1.44 -18.04
N ASP A 60 -3.40 0.59 -18.78
CA ASP A 60 -1.95 0.62 -18.87
C ASP A 60 -1.47 0.62 -20.32
N VAL A 61 -0.28 1.18 -20.51
CA VAL A 61 0.47 1.14 -21.76
C VAL A 61 1.85 0.56 -21.42
N LYS A 62 2.15 -0.60 -21.98
CA LYS A 62 3.42 -1.31 -21.79
C LYS A 62 4.21 -1.32 -23.08
N LEU A 63 5.37 -0.71 -23.05
CA LEU A 63 6.35 -0.70 -24.13
C LEU A 63 7.53 -1.57 -23.72
N SER A 64 8.01 -2.40 -24.64
CA SER A 64 9.26 -3.11 -24.45
C SER A 64 10.07 -3.15 -25.73
N GLY A 65 11.39 -3.12 -25.60
CA GLY A 65 12.27 -3.23 -26.76
C GLY A 65 13.64 -3.78 -26.40
N GLN A 66 14.29 -4.40 -27.37
CA GLN A 66 15.66 -4.88 -27.22
C GLN A 66 16.59 -3.70 -26.91
N ALA A 67 17.47 -3.85 -25.93
CA ALA A 67 18.44 -2.81 -25.59
C ALA A 67 19.46 -2.64 -26.75
N PRO A 68 19.87 -1.41 -27.09
CA PRO A 68 20.89 -1.17 -28.12
C PRO A 68 22.17 -1.95 -27.82
N TYR A 69 22.69 -2.67 -28.81
CA TYR A 69 23.90 -3.50 -28.76
C TYR A 69 23.89 -4.66 -27.75
N LEU A 70 22.82 -4.86 -26.98
CA LEU A 70 22.72 -5.91 -25.96
C LEU A 70 21.58 -6.86 -26.32
N PRO A 71 21.84 -7.91 -27.11
CA PRO A 71 20.77 -8.78 -27.60
C PRO A 71 19.99 -9.49 -26.49
N TRP A 72 20.66 -9.70 -25.37
CA TRP A 72 20.20 -10.40 -24.17
C TRP A 72 19.43 -9.53 -23.18
N ALA A 73 19.28 -8.23 -23.44
CA ALA A 73 18.57 -7.31 -22.56
C ALA A 73 17.38 -6.65 -23.27
N LYS A 74 16.29 -6.45 -22.53
CA LYS A 74 15.13 -5.67 -22.95
C LYS A 74 14.88 -4.54 -21.98
N ILE A 75 14.64 -3.35 -22.52
CA ILE A 75 14.17 -2.20 -21.76
C ILE A 75 12.65 -2.23 -21.78
N LYS A 76 12.03 -2.10 -20.61
CA LYS A 76 10.58 -2.10 -20.40
C LYS A 76 10.16 -0.78 -19.78
N GLY A 77 9.14 -0.16 -20.35
CA GLY A 77 8.49 1.03 -19.83
C GLY A 77 6.99 0.76 -19.70
N THR A 78 6.41 1.06 -18.55
CA THR A 78 4.96 0.99 -18.34
C THR A 78 4.47 2.33 -17.84
N TYR A 79 3.41 2.84 -18.44
CA TYR A 79 2.58 3.90 -17.87
C TYR A 79 1.24 3.29 -17.47
N TYR A 80 0.70 3.69 -16.32
CA TYR A 80 -0.64 3.29 -15.91
C TYR A 80 -1.42 4.46 -15.33
N HIS A 81 -2.73 4.36 -15.44
CA HIS A 81 -3.70 5.28 -14.85
C HIS A 81 -4.89 4.50 -14.30
N TRP A 82 -5.24 4.74 -13.04
CA TRP A 82 -6.38 4.14 -12.35
C TRP A 82 -7.32 5.22 -11.85
N ASP A 83 -8.60 5.06 -12.19
CA ASP A 83 -9.67 5.98 -11.83
C ASP A 83 -10.10 5.72 -10.39
N THR A 84 -9.91 6.68 -9.51
CA THR A 84 -10.29 6.59 -8.09
C THR A 84 -11.64 7.22 -7.82
N THR A 85 -12.34 6.74 -6.80
CA THR A 85 -13.68 7.20 -6.42
C THR A 85 -13.66 8.21 -5.27
N THR A 86 -12.65 8.15 -4.40
CA THR A 86 -12.60 8.93 -3.15
C THR A 86 -11.37 9.83 -3.02
N GLY A 87 -10.51 9.88 -4.04
CA GLY A 87 -9.28 10.66 -4.07
C GLY A 87 -8.79 11.02 -5.48
N PRO A 88 -7.58 11.57 -5.63
CA PRO A 88 -6.98 11.84 -6.93
C PRO A 88 -6.58 10.53 -7.63
N ASN A 89 -6.79 10.48 -8.95
CA ASN A 89 -6.47 9.31 -9.78
C ASN A 89 -5.01 8.87 -9.58
N ILE A 90 -4.78 7.55 -9.56
CA ILE A 90 -3.45 6.98 -9.39
C ILE A 90 -2.79 6.87 -10.76
N LYS A 91 -1.65 7.52 -10.94
CA LYS A 91 -0.85 7.45 -12.16
C LYS A 91 0.61 7.19 -11.83
N GLY A 92 1.26 6.36 -12.63
CA GLY A 92 2.63 5.98 -12.37
C GLY A 92 3.35 5.46 -13.60
N ASN A 93 4.66 5.41 -13.45
CA ASN A 93 5.57 4.86 -14.44
C ASN A 93 6.38 3.74 -13.82
N VAL A 94 6.62 2.68 -14.59
CA VAL A 94 7.56 1.61 -14.26
C VAL A 94 8.63 1.59 -15.33
N LEU A 95 9.89 1.66 -14.92
CA LEU A 95 11.03 1.47 -15.81
C LEU A 95 11.80 0.23 -15.34
N GLY A 96 12.07 -0.70 -16.25
CA GLY A 96 12.76 -1.94 -15.94
C GLY A 96 13.69 -2.42 -17.05
N VAL A 97 14.66 -3.24 -16.66
CA VAL A 97 15.57 -3.96 -17.54
C VAL A 97 15.39 -5.45 -17.29
N ASP A 98 14.99 -6.18 -18.32
CA ASP A 98 14.80 -7.63 -18.31
C ASP A 98 15.99 -8.29 -19.00
N ILE A 99 16.65 -9.19 -18.27
CA ILE A 99 17.88 -9.86 -18.65
C ILE A 99 17.56 -11.32 -18.93
N GLU A 100 17.81 -11.75 -20.16
CA GLU A 100 17.66 -13.16 -20.55
C GLU A 100 18.87 -13.97 -20.07
N ILE A 101 18.64 -14.91 -19.16
CA ILE A 101 19.69 -15.82 -18.65
C ILE A 101 19.74 -17.08 -19.53
N THR A 102 18.57 -17.61 -19.85
CA THR A 102 18.34 -18.65 -20.85
C THR A 102 17.02 -18.35 -21.59
N PRO A 103 16.70 -19.01 -22.71
CA PRO A 103 15.41 -18.80 -23.39
C PRO A 103 14.16 -19.04 -22.53
N SER A 104 14.29 -19.76 -21.40
CA SER A 104 13.20 -20.03 -20.44
C SER A 104 13.36 -19.31 -19.11
N VAL A 105 14.50 -18.68 -18.82
CA VAL A 105 14.77 -18.02 -17.54
C VAL A 105 15.20 -16.57 -17.77
N SER A 106 14.44 -15.62 -17.22
CA SER A 106 14.80 -14.20 -17.26
C SER A 106 14.70 -13.56 -15.89
N PHE A 107 15.50 -12.51 -15.70
CA PHE A 107 15.50 -11.72 -14.48
C PHE A 107 15.32 -10.25 -14.81
N GLU A 108 14.32 -9.62 -14.20
CA GLU A 108 13.96 -8.23 -14.42
C GLU A 108 14.22 -7.41 -13.16
N LEU A 109 14.92 -6.30 -13.31
CA LEU A 109 15.11 -5.28 -12.29
C LEU A 109 14.37 -4.03 -12.74
N GLY A 110 13.62 -3.40 -11.84
CA GLY A 110 12.91 -2.18 -12.19
C GLY A 110 12.59 -1.29 -11.01
N GLN A 111 12.17 -0.08 -11.35
CA GLN A 111 11.70 0.92 -10.41
C GLN A 111 10.33 1.42 -10.84
N GLU A 112 9.44 1.51 -9.87
CA GLU A 112 8.11 2.08 -10.01
C GLU A 112 8.06 3.42 -9.27
N ASN A 113 7.55 4.45 -9.93
CA ASN A 113 7.30 5.76 -9.34
C ASN A 113 5.87 6.20 -9.67
N ASN A 114 5.11 6.61 -8.65
CA ASN A 114 3.73 7.04 -8.84
C ASN A 114 3.38 8.22 -7.92
N ASN A 115 2.23 8.83 -8.16
CA ASN A 115 1.78 10.04 -7.46
C ASN A 115 1.20 9.79 -6.05
N THR A 116 1.19 8.55 -5.58
CA THR A 116 0.55 8.15 -4.30
C THR A 116 1.48 7.42 -3.33
N MET A 117 2.64 6.97 -3.80
CA MET A 117 3.60 6.18 -3.05
C MET A 117 5.03 6.58 -3.45
N ASN A 118 5.95 6.51 -2.49
CA ASN A 118 7.38 6.64 -2.75
C ASN A 118 7.86 5.61 -3.78
N ALA A 119 8.93 5.95 -4.50
CA ALA A 119 9.51 5.08 -5.52
C ALA A 119 9.89 3.71 -4.93
N LYS A 120 9.49 2.63 -5.60
CA LYS A 120 9.74 1.24 -5.18
C LYS A 120 10.61 0.54 -6.21
N SER A 121 11.68 -0.10 -5.75
CA SER A 121 12.50 -0.98 -6.58
C SER A 121 12.04 -2.42 -6.42
N TYR A 122 12.10 -3.21 -7.50
CA TYR A 122 11.76 -4.63 -7.48
C TYR A 122 12.74 -5.47 -8.29
N GLY A 123 12.77 -6.76 -7.95
CA GLY A 123 13.39 -7.81 -8.75
C GLY A 123 12.37 -8.91 -9.06
N LYS A 124 12.34 -9.39 -10.31
CA LYS A 124 11.39 -10.42 -10.77
C LYS A 124 12.13 -11.52 -11.52
N LEU A 125 12.12 -12.73 -10.97
CA LEU A 125 12.60 -13.94 -11.64
C LEU A 125 11.43 -14.60 -12.38
N THR A 126 11.60 -14.86 -13.68
CA THR A 126 10.60 -15.54 -14.52
C THR A 126 11.15 -16.86 -15.03
N VAL A 127 10.39 -17.94 -14.84
CA VAL A 127 10.74 -19.29 -15.33
C VAL A 127 9.58 -19.83 -16.16
N LYS A 128 9.84 -20.18 -17.42
CA LYS A 128 8.84 -20.78 -18.34
C LYS A 128 8.90 -22.31 -18.26
N LEU A 129 7.77 -22.94 -17.94
CA LEU A 129 7.62 -24.40 -17.89
C LEU A 129 6.62 -24.91 -18.96
N PRO A 130 6.88 -26.05 -19.61
CA PRO A 130 8.10 -26.85 -19.53
C PRO A 130 9.31 -26.11 -20.12
N LEU A 131 10.52 -26.44 -19.66
CA LEU A 131 11.75 -25.86 -20.21
C LEU A 131 11.87 -26.29 -21.68
N GLY A 132 12.08 -25.32 -22.58
CA GLY A 132 12.22 -25.63 -24.01
C GLY A 132 13.49 -26.44 -24.31
N ASN A 133 13.49 -27.23 -25.39
CA ASN A 133 14.56 -28.19 -25.74
C ASN A 133 15.94 -27.56 -26.04
N LYS A 134 16.06 -26.23 -26.07
CA LYS A 134 17.30 -25.49 -26.38
C LYS A 134 17.67 -24.51 -25.26
N GLN A 135 17.91 -25.03 -24.05
CA GLN A 135 18.43 -24.24 -22.93
C GLN A 135 19.95 -24.07 -23.07
N LYS A 136 20.39 -22.95 -23.67
CA LYS A 136 21.79 -22.51 -23.57
C LYS A 136 21.83 -21.24 -22.73
N PHE A 137 22.83 -21.14 -21.87
CA PHE A 137 23.10 -19.91 -21.16
C PHE A 137 23.47 -18.80 -22.14
N THR A 138 22.94 -17.62 -21.89
CA THR A 138 23.30 -16.40 -22.61
C THR A 138 24.78 -16.10 -22.39
N ASN A 139 25.50 -15.79 -23.46
CA ASN A 139 26.93 -15.45 -23.40
C ASN A 139 27.20 -13.97 -23.04
N PHE A 140 26.16 -13.19 -22.74
CA PHE A 140 26.19 -11.76 -22.43
C PHE A 140 27.04 -10.88 -23.37
N ALA A 141 27.20 -11.31 -24.62
CA ALA A 141 28.05 -10.60 -25.58
C ALA A 141 27.44 -9.25 -26.02
N ILE A 142 28.30 -8.26 -26.21
CA ILE A 142 27.94 -6.97 -26.84
C ILE A 142 27.98 -7.16 -28.35
N ALA A 143 26.88 -6.82 -29.02
CA ALA A 143 26.76 -6.88 -30.46
C ALA A 143 27.43 -5.68 -31.14
N SER A 144 27.94 -5.88 -32.36
CA SER A 144 28.46 -4.80 -33.21
C SER A 144 27.39 -3.93 -33.86
N LYS A 145 26.12 -4.36 -33.83
CA LYS A 145 24.96 -3.63 -34.37
C LYS A 145 23.87 -3.51 -33.32
N ALA A 146 23.26 -2.34 -33.22
CA ALA A 146 22.07 -2.15 -32.41
C ALA A 146 20.92 -3.01 -32.95
N PHE A 147 20.10 -3.55 -32.03
CA PHE A 147 18.94 -4.37 -32.35
C PHE A 147 19.27 -5.56 -33.27
N LYS A 148 20.28 -6.35 -32.90
CA LYS A 148 20.81 -7.47 -33.71
C LYS A 148 19.71 -8.46 -34.13
N ASP A 149 18.67 -8.64 -33.31
CA ASP A 149 17.57 -9.58 -33.58
C ASP A 149 16.39 -8.97 -34.37
N SER A 150 16.55 -7.75 -34.90
CA SER A 150 15.53 -6.95 -35.62
C SER A 150 14.84 -7.60 -36.84
N ARG A 151 15.20 -8.83 -37.23
CA ARG A 151 14.63 -9.52 -38.41
C ARG A 151 13.89 -10.82 -38.11
N LYS A 152 13.98 -11.35 -36.89
CA LYS A 152 13.34 -12.63 -36.53
C LYS A 152 12.19 -12.37 -35.58
N MET A 153 10.98 -12.68 -36.03
CA MET A 153 9.78 -12.67 -35.21
C MET A 153 9.36 -14.13 -35.03
N ASP A 154 9.39 -14.63 -33.79
CA ASP A 154 9.03 -16.00 -33.48
C ASP A 154 7.51 -16.09 -33.26
N LEU A 155 6.80 -16.50 -34.31
CA LEU A 155 5.35 -16.71 -34.31
C LEU A 155 4.92 -18.01 -33.62
N GLY A 156 5.87 -18.92 -33.33
CA GLY A 156 5.61 -20.20 -32.69
C GLY A 156 5.70 -20.17 -31.17
N ALA A 157 6.30 -19.13 -30.60
CA ALA A 157 6.33 -18.90 -29.17
C ALA A 157 5.00 -18.26 -28.73
N LEU A 158 4.09 -19.06 -28.18
CA LEU A 158 2.88 -18.60 -27.49
C LEU A 158 3.27 -17.76 -26.26
N ALA A 159 3.64 -16.51 -26.47
CA ALA A 159 3.90 -15.57 -25.39
C ALA A 159 2.59 -15.28 -24.65
N TRP A 160 2.68 -15.23 -23.33
CA TRP A 160 1.57 -14.77 -22.51
C TRP A 160 1.27 -13.30 -22.83
N VAL A 161 -0.02 -12.93 -22.82
CA VAL A 161 -0.46 -11.56 -23.02
C VAL A 161 0.12 -10.64 -21.93
N GLU A 162 0.73 -9.54 -22.35
CA GLU A 162 1.32 -8.55 -21.45
C GLU A 162 0.26 -7.58 -20.92
N ARG A 163 -0.24 -7.87 -19.73
CA ARG A 163 -1.29 -7.13 -19.01
C ARG A 163 -1.03 -7.12 -17.50
N SER A 164 -1.77 -6.33 -16.75
CA SER A 164 -1.81 -6.40 -15.28
C SER A 164 -2.87 -7.41 -14.87
N ASN A 165 -2.46 -8.60 -14.39
CA ASN A 165 -3.41 -9.65 -13.98
C ASN A 165 -3.99 -9.42 -12.58
N LYS A 166 -3.35 -8.58 -11.76
CA LYS A 166 -3.85 -8.25 -10.42
C LYS A 166 -4.89 -7.13 -10.52
N ILE A 167 -6.00 -7.28 -9.81
CA ILE A 167 -7.01 -6.22 -9.67
C ILE A 167 -6.50 -5.19 -8.66
N THR A 168 -6.36 -3.93 -9.09
CA THR A 168 -6.01 -2.81 -8.21
C THR A 168 -7.23 -2.41 -7.40
N ILE A 169 -7.08 -2.24 -6.08
CA ILE A 169 -8.15 -1.89 -5.15
C ILE A 169 -7.80 -0.57 -4.46
N GLU A 170 -8.73 0.38 -4.48
CA GLU A 170 -8.71 1.59 -3.66
C GLU A 170 -9.16 1.22 -2.24
N GLY A 171 -8.27 1.45 -1.26
CA GLY A 171 -8.50 1.08 0.15
C GLY A 171 -7.37 0.32 0.85
N GLY A 172 -6.22 0.11 0.20
CA GLY A 172 -4.98 -0.35 0.85
C GLY A 172 -4.91 -1.85 1.19
N LYS A 173 -3.69 -2.31 1.48
CA LYS A 173 -3.42 -3.67 2.02
C LYS A 173 -4.15 -3.79 3.37
N LYS A 174 -4.79 -4.93 3.64
CA LYS A 174 -5.51 -5.20 4.90
C LYS A 174 -4.86 -6.34 5.68
N ILE A 175 -5.03 -6.31 6.99
CA ILE A 175 -4.63 -7.40 7.90
C ILE A 175 -5.81 -7.79 8.80
N SER A 176 -5.85 -9.04 9.23
CA SER A 176 -6.84 -9.53 10.20
C SER A 176 -6.18 -9.77 11.55
N PHE A 177 -6.73 -9.18 12.60
CA PHE A 177 -6.26 -9.33 13.98
C PHE A 177 -7.43 -9.34 14.96
N LYS A 178 -7.45 -10.31 15.88
CA LYS A 178 -8.52 -10.49 16.88
C LYS A 178 -9.94 -10.36 16.29
N ARG A 179 -10.20 -11.04 15.16
CA ARG A 179 -11.49 -11.04 14.42
C ARG A 179 -11.91 -9.70 13.80
N LEU A 180 -11.05 -8.68 13.87
CA LEU A 180 -11.23 -7.41 13.16
C LEU A 180 -10.29 -7.36 11.95
N THR A 181 -10.73 -6.67 10.90
CA THR A 181 -9.93 -6.41 9.71
C THR A 181 -9.55 -4.93 9.68
N TYR A 182 -8.25 -4.66 9.67
CA TYR A 182 -7.68 -3.33 9.67
C TYR A 182 -7.16 -2.99 8.27
N GLY A 183 -7.43 -1.77 7.82
CA GLY A 183 -6.73 -1.17 6.69
C GLY A 183 -5.34 -0.70 7.11
N LEU A 184 -4.45 -0.60 6.12
CA LEU A 184 -3.13 0.00 6.29
C LEU A 184 -3.09 1.35 5.58
N ILE A 185 -2.64 2.37 6.31
CA ILE A 185 -2.46 3.74 5.82
C ILE A 185 -0.97 4.11 5.90
N THR A 186 -0.47 4.83 4.90
CA THR A 186 0.94 5.24 4.84
C THR A 186 1.07 6.73 5.08
N SER A 187 1.95 7.13 5.98
CA SER A 187 2.28 8.53 6.18
C SER A 187 3.03 9.09 4.97
N LEU A 188 2.57 10.23 4.45
CA LEU A 188 3.30 10.99 3.43
C LEU A 188 4.54 11.70 3.98
N ASN A 189 4.62 11.87 5.29
CA ASN A 189 5.71 12.59 5.95
C ASN A 189 6.89 11.67 6.27
N THR A 190 6.60 10.48 6.81
CA THR A 190 7.62 9.54 7.29
C THR A 190 7.76 8.30 6.41
N GLY A 191 6.79 8.03 5.52
CA GLY A 191 6.71 6.78 4.76
C GLY A 191 6.33 5.56 5.61
N ARG A 192 6.08 5.72 6.92
CA ARG A 192 5.70 4.63 7.82
C ARG A 192 4.26 4.20 7.60
N VAL A 193 3.98 2.93 7.90
CA VAL A 193 2.67 2.31 7.73
C VAL A 193 2.00 2.16 9.09
N TRP A 194 0.74 2.58 9.19
CA TRP A 194 -0.07 2.55 10.40
C TRP A 194 -1.36 1.77 10.17
N LEU A 195 -1.97 1.28 11.24
CA LEU A 195 -3.36 0.81 11.17
C LEU A 195 -4.32 2.00 10.91
N ASP A 196 -5.33 1.77 10.08
CA ASP A 196 -6.32 2.78 9.70
C ASP A 196 -7.23 3.25 10.85
N ARG A 197 -7.31 2.49 11.95
CA ARG A 197 -8.10 2.79 13.16
C ARG A 197 -7.40 2.32 14.44
N ASN A 198 -7.90 2.76 15.60
CA ASN A 198 -7.39 2.33 16.89
C ASN A 198 -7.59 0.82 17.02
N LEU A 199 -6.69 0.15 17.74
CA LEU A 199 -6.81 -1.28 17.97
C LEU A 199 -8.11 -1.59 18.72
N GLY A 200 -8.92 -2.52 18.21
CA GLY A 200 -10.24 -2.86 18.73
C GLY A 200 -11.40 -2.07 18.09
N ALA A 201 -11.12 -1.02 17.30
CA ALA A 201 -12.18 -0.22 16.69
C ALA A 201 -12.88 -0.96 15.55
N THR A 202 -14.21 -0.83 15.47
CA THR A 202 -15.03 -1.53 14.48
C THR A 202 -15.08 -0.81 13.14
N LYS A 203 -14.86 0.51 13.12
CA LYS A 203 -14.80 1.36 11.92
C LYS A 203 -13.71 2.43 12.01
N VAL A 204 -13.30 2.96 10.86
CA VAL A 204 -12.51 4.20 10.79
C VAL A 204 -13.42 5.36 11.23
N ALA A 205 -12.85 6.35 11.93
CA ALA A 205 -13.61 7.48 12.43
C ALA A 205 -14.31 8.25 11.30
N GLU A 206 -15.63 8.43 11.42
CA GLU A 206 -16.44 9.30 10.56
C GLU A 206 -16.65 10.69 11.19
N SER A 207 -16.39 10.82 12.49
CA SER A 207 -16.32 12.08 13.22
C SER A 207 -15.33 11.96 14.39
N SER A 208 -14.94 13.08 14.99
CA SER A 208 -14.03 13.07 16.14
C SER A 208 -14.63 12.36 17.37
N ALA A 209 -15.96 12.28 17.49
CA ALA A 209 -16.66 11.65 18.62
C ALA A 209 -17.32 10.30 18.22
N ASP A 210 -16.82 9.66 17.17
CA ASP A 210 -17.35 8.40 16.68
C ASP A 210 -16.98 7.23 17.61
N SER A 211 -17.96 6.77 18.39
CA SER A 211 -17.77 5.69 19.37
C SER A 211 -17.34 4.36 18.73
N GLY A 212 -17.68 4.11 17.46
CA GLY A 212 -17.23 2.92 16.73
C GLY A 212 -15.74 2.96 16.39
N ALA A 213 -15.10 4.12 16.50
CA ALA A 213 -13.69 4.35 16.15
C ALA A 213 -12.75 4.42 17.37
N TYR A 214 -13.29 4.42 18.59
CA TYR A 214 -12.48 4.53 19.81
C TYR A 214 -11.56 3.32 20.03
N GLY A 215 -12.09 2.14 19.74
CA GLY A 215 -11.41 0.88 19.97
C GLY A 215 -11.34 0.48 21.44
N ASP A 216 -10.40 -0.41 21.74
CA ASP A 216 -10.18 -0.92 23.08
C ASP A 216 -9.19 -0.03 23.84
N TYR A 217 -9.24 -0.13 25.18
CA TYR A 217 -8.34 0.59 26.08
C TYR A 217 -7.38 -0.38 26.72
N TYR A 218 -6.09 -0.06 26.66
CA TYR A 218 -5.02 -0.94 27.08
C TYR A 218 -4.22 -0.29 28.21
N GLN A 219 -3.90 -1.10 29.21
CA GLN A 219 -2.93 -0.73 30.22
C GLN A 219 -1.53 -0.65 29.60
N TRP A 220 -0.72 0.30 30.05
CA TRP A 220 0.64 0.47 29.54
C TRP A 220 1.50 -0.77 29.82
N GLY A 221 2.37 -1.12 28.87
CA GLY A 221 3.41 -2.13 29.09
C GLY A 221 2.99 -3.59 28.93
N ARG A 222 1.81 -3.88 28.39
CA ARG A 222 1.52 -5.27 27.96
C ARG A 222 2.24 -5.60 26.66
N ASN A 223 2.82 -6.80 26.60
CA ASN A 223 3.42 -7.35 25.39
C ASN A 223 2.32 -7.85 24.43
N ASP A 224 2.65 -7.96 23.14
CA ASP A 224 1.80 -8.57 22.09
C ASP A 224 0.41 -7.93 21.92
N ILE A 225 0.32 -6.63 22.17
CA ILE A 225 -0.92 -5.89 21.94
C ILE A 225 -1.21 -5.80 20.43
N CYS A 226 -0.18 -5.49 19.64
CA CYS A 226 -0.29 -5.27 18.21
C CYS A 226 -0.17 -6.56 17.38
N PRO A 227 -0.66 -6.58 16.13
CA PRO A 227 -0.46 -7.70 15.21
C PRO A 227 1.01 -8.02 14.96
N VAL A 228 1.30 -9.22 14.43
CA VAL A 228 2.65 -9.56 13.93
C VAL A 228 3.08 -8.53 12.88
N ASP A 229 4.35 -8.12 12.94
CA ASP A 229 4.97 -7.03 12.16
C ASP A 229 4.48 -5.61 12.52
N PHE A 230 3.77 -5.47 13.64
CA PHE A 230 3.35 -4.18 14.17
C PHE A 230 3.67 -4.05 15.65
N SER A 231 3.99 -2.83 16.08
CA SER A 231 4.25 -2.53 17.48
C SER A 231 3.49 -1.28 17.96
N VAL A 232 3.43 -1.11 19.28
CA VAL A 232 3.00 0.16 19.88
C VAL A 232 4.05 1.20 19.50
N PRO A 233 3.67 2.37 18.96
CA PRO A 233 4.64 3.35 18.46
C PRO A 233 5.50 3.90 19.60
N THR A 234 6.73 4.27 19.28
CA THR A 234 7.52 5.18 20.14
C THR A 234 6.94 6.58 20.14
N GLU A 235 7.32 7.37 21.14
CA GLU A 235 7.07 8.80 21.18
C GLU A 235 7.63 9.47 19.92
N ALA A 236 8.85 9.13 19.48
CA ALA A 236 9.43 9.70 18.26
C ALA A 236 8.64 9.35 16.99
N GLU A 237 8.17 8.10 16.87
CA GLU A 237 7.32 7.64 15.76
C GLU A 237 5.99 8.38 15.71
N LEU A 238 5.29 8.41 16.84
CA LEU A 238 3.99 9.06 16.90
C LEU A 238 4.12 10.58 16.75
N LYS A 239 5.17 11.19 17.31
CA LYS A 239 5.45 12.63 17.21
C LYS A 239 5.68 13.08 15.77
N ALA A 240 6.47 12.32 15.01
CA ALA A 240 6.78 12.61 13.60
C ALA A 240 5.54 12.65 12.70
N ASP A 241 4.50 11.89 13.04
CA ASP A 241 3.23 11.82 12.29
C ASP A 241 2.07 12.56 12.99
N THR A 242 2.34 13.32 14.06
CA THR A 242 1.34 14.12 14.77
C THR A 242 1.80 15.56 15.00
N THR A 243 2.46 15.85 16.12
CA THR A 243 2.81 17.22 16.53
C THR A 243 3.83 17.87 15.59
N ASP A 244 4.75 17.10 15.00
CA ASP A 244 5.77 17.63 14.08
C ASP A 244 5.17 18.00 12.71
N VAL A 245 3.94 17.58 12.43
CA VAL A 245 3.21 17.79 11.16
C VAL A 245 1.89 18.53 11.37
N SER A 246 1.86 19.42 12.37
CA SER A 246 0.77 20.37 12.63
C SER A 246 -0.56 19.81 13.13
N ILE A 247 -0.58 18.60 13.72
CA ILE A 247 -1.72 18.21 14.56
C ILE A 247 -1.64 18.99 15.87
N THR A 248 -2.53 19.97 16.02
CA THR A 248 -2.53 20.92 17.16
C THR A 248 -3.78 20.84 18.01
N ASN A 249 -4.85 20.23 17.50
CA ASN A 249 -6.15 20.14 18.15
C ASN A 249 -6.99 18.97 17.65
N ALA A 250 -8.11 18.71 18.33
CA ALA A 250 -9.08 17.69 17.98
C ALA A 250 -9.54 17.73 16.50
N ALA A 251 -9.80 18.91 15.94
CA ALA A 251 -10.26 19.03 14.55
C ALA A 251 -9.14 18.66 13.54
N THR A 252 -7.91 19.13 13.78
CA THR A 252 -6.75 18.75 12.97
C THR A 252 -6.38 17.28 13.13
N ALA A 253 -6.57 16.70 14.33
CA ALA A 253 -6.31 15.30 14.59
C ALA A 253 -7.28 14.39 13.83
N PHE A 254 -8.57 14.75 13.81
CA PHE A 254 -9.58 14.06 13.03
C PHE A 254 -9.38 14.24 11.52
N SER A 255 -8.98 15.44 11.07
CA SER A 255 -8.75 15.73 9.65
C SER A 255 -7.42 15.18 9.13
N SER A 256 -6.52 14.75 10.01
CA SER A 256 -5.24 14.13 9.64
C SER A 256 -5.43 12.76 9.00
N PHE A 257 -4.37 12.23 8.38
CA PHE A 257 -4.39 10.90 7.79
C PHE A 257 -4.69 9.78 8.81
N LEU A 258 -4.38 9.99 10.09
CA LEU A 258 -4.65 9.02 11.18
C LEU A 258 -6.12 9.02 11.64
N LYS A 259 -6.89 10.06 11.30
CA LYS A 259 -8.29 10.27 11.73
C LYS A 259 -8.51 9.92 13.21
N ILE A 260 -7.75 10.59 14.09
CA ILE A 260 -7.74 10.24 15.52
C ILE A 260 -9.10 10.58 16.14
N ALA A 261 -9.79 9.56 16.64
CA ALA A 261 -11.02 9.72 17.41
C ALA A 261 -10.73 10.07 18.87
N LEU A 262 -11.57 10.90 19.46
CA LEU A 262 -11.51 11.37 20.84
C LEU A 262 -12.04 10.29 21.78
N ALA A 263 -11.31 9.18 21.90
CA ALA A 263 -11.70 8.02 22.68
C ALA A 263 -11.72 8.29 24.20
N GLY A 264 -11.09 9.37 24.67
CA GLY A 264 -10.87 9.58 26.09
C GLY A 264 -10.02 8.47 26.68
N TYR A 265 -10.33 8.08 27.91
CA TYR A 265 -9.60 7.04 28.61
C TYR A 265 -10.49 6.21 29.53
N GLN A 266 -9.96 5.08 29.98
CA GLN A 266 -10.60 4.19 30.92
C GLN A 266 -9.74 4.02 32.18
N ILE A 267 -10.42 3.78 33.31
CA ILE A 267 -9.82 3.34 34.57
C ILE A 267 -10.22 1.89 34.87
N GLU A 268 -9.60 1.26 35.88
CA GLU A 268 -9.77 -0.18 36.20
C GLU A 268 -11.24 -0.63 36.33
N ASP A 269 -12.15 0.20 36.86
CA ASP A 269 -13.59 -0.10 37.00
C ASP A 269 -14.40 -0.04 35.69
N SER A 270 -13.73 -0.06 34.53
CA SER A 270 -14.34 0.10 33.20
C SER A 270 -15.10 1.41 32.98
N ARG A 271 -14.97 2.36 33.91
CA ARG A 271 -15.50 3.71 33.77
C ARG A 271 -14.66 4.47 32.75
N ARG A 272 -15.34 5.09 31.78
CA ARG A 272 -14.73 5.86 30.70
C ARG A 272 -14.95 7.35 30.91
N PHE A 273 -13.92 8.13 30.65
CA PHE A 273 -13.88 9.58 30.83
C PHE A 273 -13.49 10.25 29.51
N ASP A 274 -13.92 11.49 29.33
CA ASP A 274 -13.58 12.36 28.20
C ASP A 274 -13.86 11.82 26.80
N MET A 275 -14.72 10.80 26.68
CA MET A 275 -15.19 10.29 25.39
C MET A 275 -15.87 11.41 24.60
N GLY A 276 -15.42 11.62 23.36
CA GLY A 276 -15.88 12.69 22.48
C GLY A 276 -15.28 14.07 22.78
N LEU A 277 -14.41 14.16 23.80
CA LEU A 277 -13.75 15.39 24.23
C LEU A 277 -12.22 15.33 24.04
N ASN A 278 -11.56 14.29 24.55
CA ASN A 278 -10.10 14.17 24.51
C ASN A 278 -9.68 12.87 23.82
N ALA A 279 -8.46 12.81 23.28
CA ALA A 279 -7.83 11.57 22.84
C ALA A 279 -6.52 11.33 23.58
N TYR A 280 -6.29 10.08 23.97
CA TYR A 280 -5.03 9.63 24.54
C TYR A 280 -4.55 8.39 23.79
N LEU A 281 -3.30 8.40 23.34
CA LEU A 281 -2.66 7.25 22.67
C LEU A 281 -1.38 6.87 23.39
N TRP A 282 -1.28 5.61 23.81
CA TRP A 282 -0.07 5.11 24.42
C TRP A 282 1.09 5.06 23.43
N THR A 283 2.28 5.37 23.94
CA THR A 283 3.55 5.05 23.28
C THR A 283 4.24 3.92 24.05
N LYS A 284 5.17 3.20 23.41
CA LYS A 284 5.98 2.19 24.09
C LYS A 284 7.02 2.76 25.05
N ASN A 285 7.21 4.08 25.07
CA ASN A 285 8.18 4.74 25.94
C ASN A 285 7.66 4.77 27.38
N ALA A 286 8.51 4.33 28.32
CA ALA A 286 8.34 4.62 29.74
C ALA A 286 8.82 6.04 30.03
N ASP A 287 8.29 6.66 31.08
CA ASP A 287 8.89 7.88 31.59
C ASP A 287 10.30 7.58 32.17
N LYS A 288 11.25 8.50 31.96
CA LYS A 288 12.63 8.30 32.40
C LYS A 288 12.84 8.57 33.89
N SER A 289 11.95 9.36 34.50
CA SER A 289 12.06 9.83 35.88
C SER A 289 11.19 9.05 36.86
N ASP A 290 10.10 8.44 36.37
CA ASP A 290 9.14 7.72 37.21
C ASP A 290 8.76 6.38 36.58
N THR A 291 9.15 5.28 37.21
CA THR A 291 8.90 3.92 36.74
C THR A 291 7.42 3.54 36.76
N LYS A 292 6.56 4.29 37.47
CA LYS A 292 5.10 4.11 37.48
C LYS A 292 4.40 4.85 36.35
N MET A 293 5.13 5.63 35.55
CA MET A 293 4.55 6.48 34.50
C MET A 293 4.95 6.00 33.10
N GLY A 294 3.98 5.97 32.20
CA GLY A 294 4.16 5.76 30.77
C GLY A 294 4.09 7.08 29.99
N ARG A 295 4.52 7.09 28.74
CA ARG A 295 4.42 8.26 27.85
C ARG A 295 3.26 8.10 26.88
N ASN A 296 2.46 9.15 26.71
CA ASN A 296 1.32 9.16 25.81
C ASN A 296 1.22 10.46 25.02
N LEU A 297 0.63 10.37 23.83
CA LEU A 297 0.05 11.53 23.16
C LEU A 297 -1.26 11.90 23.88
N PHE A 298 -1.52 13.19 24.01
CA PHE A 298 -2.83 13.72 24.39
C PHE A 298 -3.27 14.78 23.38
N ILE A 299 -4.57 14.79 23.09
CA ILE A 299 -5.23 15.79 22.24
C ILE A 299 -6.48 16.24 23.00
N GLU A 300 -6.52 17.52 23.35
CA GLU A 300 -7.66 18.09 24.09
C GLU A 300 -8.55 18.93 23.18
N LYS A 301 -9.86 18.85 23.42
CA LYS A 301 -10.84 19.78 22.84
C LYS A 301 -11.02 20.94 23.82
N GLY A 302 -10.27 22.02 23.62
CA GLY A 302 -10.32 23.18 24.50
C GLY A 302 -11.70 23.87 24.52
N SER A 303 -12.09 24.40 25.67
CA SER A 303 -13.28 25.26 25.84
C SER A 303 -12.97 26.77 25.70
N SER A 304 -11.70 27.16 25.59
CA SER A 304 -11.25 28.56 25.60
C SER A 304 -9.90 28.77 24.88
N ASN A 305 -9.86 28.68 23.55
CA ASN A 305 -8.71 29.05 22.67
C ASN A 305 -7.30 28.45 22.93
N SER A 306 -7.10 27.61 23.96
CA SER A 306 -5.88 26.81 24.10
C SER A 306 -6.14 25.39 23.60
N ASN A 307 -5.75 25.16 22.36
CA ASN A 307 -5.72 23.83 21.77
C ASN A 307 -4.40 23.16 22.14
N PHE A 308 -4.44 22.09 22.93
CA PHE A 308 -3.23 21.41 23.39
C PHE A 308 -3.17 20.00 22.78
N THR A 309 -2.20 19.81 21.90
CA THR A 309 -1.75 18.49 21.47
C THR A 309 -0.28 18.36 21.86
N GLY A 310 0.06 17.27 22.52
CA GLY A 310 1.43 17.08 22.97
C GLY A 310 1.65 15.71 23.58
N PHE A 311 2.83 15.55 24.16
CA PHE A 311 3.20 14.34 24.88
C PHE A 311 3.34 14.64 26.36
N ASN A 312 2.76 13.79 27.19
CA ASN A 312 2.88 13.88 28.63
C ASN A 312 3.20 12.50 29.23
N LYS A 313 3.52 12.49 30.52
CA LYS A 313 3.56 11.27 31.32
C LYS A 313 2.19 11.04 31.95
N SER A 314 1.75 9.78 31.99
CA SER A 314 0.51 9.34 32.61
C SER A 314 0.74 8.10 33.45
N SER A 315 -0.08 7.90 34.49
CA SER A 315 0.00 6.67 35.30
C SER A 315 -0.19 5.44 34.43
N LYS A 316 0.63 4.42 34.65
CA LYS A 316 0.50 3.12 33.98
C LYS A 316 -0.78 2.37 34.37
N ASP A 317 -1.50 2.82 35.39
CA ASP A 317 -2.80 2.27 35.82
C ASP A 317 -3.96 2.75 34.94
N LEU A 318 -3.72 3.75 34.08
CA LEU A 318 -4.71 4.24 33.12
C LEU A 318 -4.73 3.37 31.85
N TYR A 319 -5.88 3.33 31.21
CA TYR A 319 -6.11 2.58 29.98
C TYR A 319 -6.39 3.56 28.85
N TYR A 320 -5.48 3.60 27.87
CA TYR A 320 -5.59 4.44 26.68
C TYR A 320 -5.67 3.59 25.42
N SER A 321 -6.17 4.19 24.34
CA SER A 321 -6.18 3.54 23.04
C SER A 321 -4.76 3.37 22.50
N ILE A 322 -4.60 2.40 21.60
CA ILE A 322 -3.33 2.14 20.90
C ILE A 322 -3.56 2.22 19.40
N ARG A 323 -2.64 2.88 18.70
CA ARG A 323 -2.59 2.94 17.25
C ARG A 323 -1.30 2.28 16.79
N CYS A 324 -1.37 1.02 16.35
CA CYS A 324 -0.18 0.27 16.00
C CYS A 324 0.48 0.79 14.71
N ILE A 325 1.81 0.69 14.68
CA ILE A 325 2.68 1.07 13.56
C ILE A 325 3.44 -0.17 13.08
N MET A 326 3.68 -0.27 11.77
CA MET A 326 4.42 -1.39 11.19
C MET A 326 5.90 -1.30 11.58
N ASP A 327 6.48 -2.43 11.97
CA ASP A 327 7.90 -2.54 12.26
C ASP A 327 8.70 -2.38 10.95
N LEU A 328 9.82 -1.65 11.03
CA LEU A 328 10.77 -1.44 9.92
C LEU A 328 11.83 -2.53 9.90
#